data_AF-A0A1W9R5S0-F1
#
_entry.id   AF-A0A1W9R5S0-F1
#
_cell.length_a   1.000
_cell.length_b   1.000
_cell.length_c   1.000
_cell.angle_alpha   90.00
_cell.angle_beta   90.00
_cell.angle_gamma   90.00
#
_symmetry.space_group_name_H-M   'P 1'
#
loop_
_entity.id
_entity.type
_entity.pdbx_description
1 polymer ?
#
loop_
_entity_poly.entity_id
_entity_poly.type
_entity_poly.pdbx_seq_one_letter_code
_entity_poly.pdbx_strand_id
1 'polypeptide(L)'
;MVSVQGIYDGKYLKLFENIEVNSPKRIIITFLDEGSIENISKDDIDSKYLHLIAEKGGAFDFLNNIEDDIYSDKDLKIKYKK
;
A
#
# COMPACT_ATOMS: atom_id res chain seq x y z
N MET A 1 -0.29 -34.49 5.90
CA MET A 1 -0.10 -33.19 6.59
C MET A 1 -1.36 -32.40 6.31
N VAL A 2 -2.12 -32.01 7.34
CA VAL A 2 -3.37 -31.24 7.16
C VAL A 2 -3.06 -29.80 7.54
N SER A 3 -3.27 -28.88 6.59
CA SER A 3 -3.22 -27.44 6.86
C SER A 3 -4.62 -26.98 7.15
N VAL A 4 -4.79 -26.21 8.22
CA VAL A 4 -6.10 -25.74 8.67
C VAL A 4 -6.06 -24.24 8.79
N GLN A 5 -7.06 -23.59 8.22
CA GLN A 5 -7.21 -22.15 8.30
C GLN A 5 -8.23 -21.77 9.36
N GLY A 6 -8.02 -20.61 9.95
CA GLY A 6 -8.89 -20.07 10.98
C GLY A 6 -8.53 -18.63 11.31
N ILE A 7 -9.35 -18.02 12.16
CA ILE A 7 -9.15 -16.66 12.65
C ILE A 7 -8.66 -16.75 14.09
N TYR A 8 -7.66 -15.94 14.42
CA TYR A 8 -7.15 -15.76 15.78
C TYR A 8 -7.52 -14.37 16.27
N ASP A 9 -8.27 -14.28 17.38
CA ASP A 9 -8.74 -13.02 17.97
C ASP A 9 -7.81 -12.46 19.07
N GLY A 10 -6.61 -13.06 19.23
CA GLY A 10 -5.69 -12.74 20.33
C GLY A 10 -5.83 -13.62 21.57
N LYS A 11 -6.90 -14.42 21.69
CA LYS A 11 -7.11 -15.39 22.77
C LYS A 11 -7.48 -16.78 22.27
N TYR A 12 -8.32 -16.86 21.25
CA TYR A 12 -8.90 -18.08 20.73
C TYR A 12 -8.65 -18.21 19.23
N LEU A 13 -8.30 -19.43 18.81
CA LEU A 13 -8.22 -19.81 17.41
C LEU A 13 -9.53 -20.49 17.00
N LYS A 14 -10.29 -19.85 16.13
CA LYS A 14 -11.52 -20.41 15.56
C LYS A 14 -11.23 -20.93 14.16
N LEU A 15 -11.28 -22.25 13.99
CA LEU A 15 -11.07 -22.91 12.71
C LEU A 15 -12.29 -22.70 11.79
N PHE A 16 -12.04 -22.59 10.49
CA PHE A 16 -13.13 -22.48 9.51
C PHE A 16 -13.81 -23.82 9.24
N GLU A 17 -13.04 -24.90 9.30
CA GLU A 17 -13.52 -26.26 9.15
C GLU A 17 -13.51 -26.96 10.49
N ASN A 18 -14.54 -27.77 10.73
CA ASN A 18 -14.57 -28.64 11.89
C ASN A 18 -13.67 -29.85 11.62
N ILE A 19 -12.67 -30.05 12.47
CA ILE A 19 -11.70 -31.13 12.32
C ILE A 19 -11.77 -32.02 13.54
N GLU A 20 -12.04 -33.29 13.31
CA GLU A 20 -12.06 -34.31 14.35
C GLU A 20 -10.62 -34.66 14.76
N VAL A 21 -10.27 -34.23 15.98
CA VAL A 21 -8.97 -34.53 16.60
C VAL A 21 -9.17 -35.58 17.69
N ASN A 22 -8.96 -36.85 17.32
CA ASN A 22 -9.19 -38.01 18.22
C ASN A 22 -8.18 -38.14 19.37
N SER A 23 -7.08 -37.39 19.34
CA SER A 23 -6.05 -37.37 20.39
C SER A 23 -5.21 -36.10 20.28
N PRO A 24 -4.56 -35.63 21.37
CA PRO A 24 -3.71 -34.44 21.33
C PRO A 24 -2.59 -34.58 20.29
N LYS A 25 -2.42 -33.57 19.44
CA LYS A 25 -1.39 -33.54 18.40
C LYS A 25 -0.53 -32.30 18.54
N ARG A 26 0.76 -32.43 18.22
CA ARG A 26 1.66 -31.28 18.06
C ARG A 26 1.29 -30.55 16.78
N ILE A 27 1.16 -29.23 16.85
CA ILE A 27 0.82 -28.38 15.72
C ILE A 27 1.84 -27.26 15.54
N ILE A 28 1.89 -26.71 14.33
CA ILE A 28 2.63 -25.49 13.98
C ILE A 28 1.58 -24.46 13.60
N ILE A 29 1.59 -23.30 14.23
CA ILE A 29 0.71 -22.18 13.91
C ILE A 29 1.51 -21.21 13.06
N THR A 30 1.01 -20.92 11.87
CA THR A 30 1.58 -19.93 10.96
C THR A 30 0.57 -18.81 10.80
N PHE A 31 0.93 -17.62 11.26
CA PHE A 31 0.15 -16.42 10.98
C PHE A 31 0.40 -16.01 9.54
N LEU A 32 -0.66 -15.98 8.76
CA LEU A 32 -0.62 -15.46 7.40
C LEU A 32 -0.69 -13.94 7.51
N ASP A 33 0.48 -13.32 7.42
CA ASP A 33 0.57 -11.88 7.26
C ASP A 33 0.24 -11.57 5.79
N GLU A 34 -1.05 -11.37 5.48
CA GLU A 34 -1.49 -10.95 4.13
C GLU A 34 -1.02 -9.53 3.78
N GLY A 35 -0.35 -8.86 4.71
CA GLY A 35 0.42 -7.69 4.44
C GLY A 35 1.01 -7.17 5.73
N SER A 36 2.34 -7.21 5.79
CA SER A 36 3.20 -6.31 6.57
C SER A 36 3.02 -4.87 6.06
N ILE A 37 1.77 -4.45 6.12
CA ILE A 37 1.13 -3.23 5.67
C ILE A 37 0.14 -2.82 6.79
N GLU A 38 0.26 -3.37 8.00
CA GLU A 38 -0.40 -2.85 9.20
C GLU A 38 0.10 -1.46 9.64
N ASN A 39 0.70 -0.66 8.75
CA ASN A 39 0.80 0.80 8.91
C ASN A 39 0.53 1.61 7.63
N ILE A 40 0.09 1.00 6.53
CA ILE A 40 -0.40 1.77 5.37
C ILE A 40 -1.58 1.00 4.83
N SER A 41 -2.77 1.14 5.41
CA SER A 41 -3.95 0.52 4.81
C SER A 41 -3.98 0.80 3.30
N LYS A 42 -4.54 -0.09 2.48
CA LYS A 42 -4.74 0.21 1.05
C LYS A 42 -5.60 1.46 0.83
N ASP A 43 -6.28 1.92 1.88
CA ASP A 43 -7.00 3.21 1.96
C ASP A 43 -6.09 4.39 2.40
N ASP A 44 -4.89 4.14 2.95
CA ASP A 44 -3.88 5.13 3.37
C ASP A 44 -2.81 5.42 2.30
N ILE A 45 -2.81 4.72 1.16
CA ILE A 45 -2.20 5.29 -0.05
C ILE A 45 -3.15 6.38 -0.56
N ASP A 46 -3.32 7.42 0.26
CA ASP A 46 -3.98 8.65 -0.15
C ASP A 46 -3.16 9.21 -1.32
N SER A 47 -3.86 9.69 -2.34
CA SER A 47 -3.31 10.53 -3.40
C SER A 47 -2.28 11.55 -2.88
N LYS A 48 -2.47 12.07 -1.67
CA LYS A 48 -1.53 12.98 -0.99
C LYS A 48 -0.20 12.32 -0.65
N TYR A 49 -0.19 11.07 -0.21
CA TYR A 49 1.04 10.34 0.11
C TYR A 49 1.88 10.07 -1.14
N LEU A 50 1.22 9.66 -2.24
CA LEU A 50 1.87 9.51 -3.53
C LEU A 50 2.41 10.84 -4.06
N HIS A 51 1.65 11.93 -3.91
CA HIS A 51 2.09 13.27 -4.28
C HIS A 51 3.34 13.70 -3.49
N LEU A 52 3.37 13.48 -2.18
CA LEU A 52 4.53 13.80 -1.33
C LEU A 52 5.78 13.00 -1.70
N ILE A 53 5.63 11.73 -2.08
CA ILE A 53 6.75 10.91 -2.56
C ILE A 53 7.28 11.43 -3.90
N ALA A 54 6.38 11.74 -4.83
CA ALA A 54 6.74 12.30 -6.12
C ALA A 54 7.45 13.66 -5.97
N GLU A 55 6.94 14.53 -5.10
CA GLU A 55 7.53 15.83 -4.79
C GLU A 55 8.93 15.69 -4.16
N LYS A 56 9.09 14.86 -3.12
CA LYS A 56 10.40 14.62 -2.49
C LYS A 56 11.40 13.95 -3.42
N GLY A 57 10.92 13.12 -4.35
CA GLY A 57 11.75 12.44 -5.33
C GLY A 57 12.19 13.32 -6.51
N GLY A 58 11.79 14.59 -6.54
CA GLY A 58 12.11 15.51 -7.64
C GLY A 58 11.35 15.20 -8.93
N ALA A 59 10.29 14.40 -8.87
CA ALA A 59 9.51 14.03 -10.06
C ALA A 59 8.86 15.25 -10.73
N PHE A 60 8.71 16.37 -10.02
CA PHE A 60 8.16 17.63 -10.53
C PHE A 60 9.22 18.71 -10.78
N ASP A 61 10.50 18.41 -10.64
CA ASP A 61 11.58 19.42 -10.81
C ASP A 61 11.61 19.98 -12.24
N PHE A 62 11.12 19.22 -13.22
CA PHE A 62 10.96 19.67 -14.60
C PHE A 62 10.05 20.91 -14.73
N LEU A 63 9.09 21.13 -13.80
CA LEU A 63 8.23 22.32 -13.81
C LEU A 63 8.98 23.60 -13.42
N ASN A 64 10.11 23.46 -12.71
CA ASN A 64 10.89 24.60 -12.24
C ASN A 64 11.92 25.06 -13.30
N ASN A 65 12.20 24.22 -14.29
CA ASN A 65 13.12 24.54 -15.39
C ASN A 65 12.34 24.91 -16.64
N ILE A 66 12.54 26.13 -17.14
CA ILE A 66 11.81 26.62 -18.32
C ILE A 66 12.12 25.83 -19.60
N GLU A 67 13.26 25.15 -19.64
CA GLU A 67 13.69 24.28 -20.75
C GLU A 67 13.05 22.89 -20.69
N ASP A 68 12.74 22.40 -19.49
CA ASP A 68 12.18 21.06 -19.24
C ASP A 68 10.65 21.09 -19.06
N ASP A 69 10.08 22.27 -18.88
CA ASP A 69 8.64 22.45 -18.72
C ASP A 69 7.92 22.30 -20.07
N ILE A 70 7.53 21.05 -20.35
CA ILE A 70 6.77 20.64 -21.54
C ILE A 70 5.27 20.95 -21.45
N TYR A 71 4.76 21.40 -20.30
CA TYR A 71 3.33 21.62 -20.07
C TYR A 71 2.93 23.08 -20.17
N SER A 72 3.86 24.01 -19.97
CA SER A 72 3.60 25.42 -20.21
C SER A 72 3.76 25.75 -21.69
N ASP A 73 2.62 25.65 -22.39
CA ASP A 73 2.48 25.96 -23.80
C ASP A 73 3.15 27.31 -24.13
N LYS A 74 3.98 27.34 -25.18
CA LYS A 74 4.75 28.56 -25.53
C LYS A 74 3.84 29.76 -25.79
N ASP A 75 2.61 29.51 -26.24
CA ASP A 75 1.59 30.52 -26.50
C ASP A 75 1.01 31.16 -25.21
N LEU A 76 1.03 30.46 -24.07
CA LEU A 76 0.63 31.01 -22.77
C LEU A 76 1.71 31.90 -22.13
N LYS A 77 2.95 31.85 -22.61
CA LYS A 77 4.08 32.68 -22.15
C LYS A 77 4.19 34.01 -22.91
N ILE A 78 3.31 34.27 -23.89
CA ILE A 78 3.29 35.53 -24.65
C ILE A 78 2.67 36.63 -23.77
N LYS A 79 3.51 37.50 -23.21
CA LYS A 79 3.04 38.78 -22.65
C LYS A 79 2.79 39.76 -23.79
N TYR A 80 1.53 39.92 -24.19
CA TYR A 80 1.12 41.03 -25.04
C TYR A 80 1.43 42.34 -24.30
N LYS A 81 2.39 43.12 -24.82
CA LYS A 81 2.60 44.49 -24.37
C LYS A 81 1.39 45.31 -24.80
N LYS A 82 0.77 46.00 -23.84
CA LYS A 82 -0.32 46.94 -24.07
C LYS A 82 0.19 48.17 -24.81
#